data_AF-T1GEW9-F1
#
_entry.id   AF-T1GEW9-F1
#
_cell.length_a   1.000
_cell.length_b   1.000
_cell.length_c   1.000
_cell.angle_alpha   90.00
_cell.angle_beta   90.00
_cell.angle_gamma   90.00
#
_symmetry.space_group_name_H-M   'P 1'
#
loop_
_entity.id
_entity.type
_entity.pdbx_description
1 polymer ?
#
loop_
_entity_poly.entity_id
_entity_poly.type
_entity_poly.pdbx_seq_one_letter_code
_entity_poly.pdbx_strand_id
1 'polypeptide(L)'
;MWATTVMVTDLILVVSLLGVTFGQHNPWYKPGHTIIVHLFDWAFNDVARECEDFLGPNGFGGVQVSPVQEHAIVPGRPWYERYQPVSYEINCRSGNEEEFKEMVERLIKLVLEYMLMLL
;
A
#
# COMPACT_ATOMS: atom_id res chain seq x y z
N MET A 1 4.65 -8.13 -51.91
CA MET A 1 4.34 -9.22 -50.96
C MET A 1 5.28 -9.21 -49.76
N TRP A 2 6.61 -9.22 -49.95
CA TRP A 2 7.58 -9.18 -48.83
C TRP A 2 7.60 -7.84 -48.07
N ALA A 3 7.60 -6.71 -48.79
CA ALA A 3 7.62 -5.38 -48.16
C ALA A 3 6.38 -5.11 -47.29
N THR A 4 5.21 -5.56 -47.73
CA THR A 4 3.95 -5.48 -46.96
C THR A 4 3.98 -6.32 -45.69
N THR A 5 4.60 -7.51 -45.74
CA THR A 5 4.75 -8.37 -44.56
C THR A 5 5.68 -7.74 -43.53
N VAL A 6 6.81 -7.17 -43.96
CA VAL A 6 7.78 -6.47 -43.09
C VAL A 6 7.13 -5.26 -42.39
N MET A 7 6.39 -4.43 -43.14
CA MET A 7 5.72 -3.26 -42.57
C MET A 7 4.64 -3.64 -41.53
N VAL A 8 3.93 -4.75 -41.74
CA VAL A 8 2.92 -5.23 -40.79
C VAL A 8 3.58 -5.79 -39.53
N THR A 9 4.69 -6.53 -39.65
CA THR A 9 5.41 -7.05 -38.48
C THR A 9 6.04 -5.95 -37.64
N ASP A 10 6.60 -4.91 -38.27
CA ASP A 10 7.17 -3.76 -37.56
C ASP A 10 6.10 -2.98 -36.79
N LEU A 11 4.91 -2.79 -37.41
CA LEU A 11 3.78 -2.13 -36.75
C LEU A 11 3.30 -2.92 -35.52
N ILE A 12 3.19 -4.25 -35.63
CA ILE A 12 2.79 -5.11 -34.51
C ILE A 12 3.79 -5.03 -33.36
N LEU A 13 5.09 -5.03 -33.67
CA LEU A 13 6.16 -4.88 -32.67
C LEU A 13 6.08 -3.53 -31.95
N VAL A 14 5.89 -2.44 -32.70
CA VAL A 14 5.76 -1.09 -32.12
C VAL A 14 4.52 -0.97 -31.23
N VAL A 15 3.36 -1.47 -31.69
CA VAL A 15 2.12 -1.46 -30.89
C VAL A 15 2.27 -2.30 -29.63
N SER A 16 2.93 -3.46 -29.71
CA SER A 16 3.17 -4.34 -28.57
C SER A 16 4.10 -3.68 -27.54
N LEU A 17 5.18 -3.04 -27.99
CA LEU A 17 6.11 -2.30 -27.12
C LEU A 17 5.43 -1.13 -26.41
N LEU A 18 4.60 -0.37 -27.13
CA LEU A 18 3.81 0.71 -26.53
C LEU A 18 2.82 0.16 -25.49
N GLY A 19 2.11 -0.92 -25.80
CA GLY A 19 1.19 -1.58 -24.87
C GLY A 19 1.85 -2.00 -23.54
N VAL A 20 3.09 -2.50 -23.58
CA VAL A 20 3.87 -2.84 -22.38
C VAL A 20 4.17 -1.61 -21.53
N THR A 21 4.49 -0.46 -22.14
CA THR A 21 4.78 0.78 -21.38
C THR A 21 3.55 1.37 -20.68
N PHE A 22 2.36 1.23 -21.26
CA PHE A 22 1.11 1.71 -20.66
C PHE A 22 0.55 0.79 -19.58
N GLY A 23 0.94 -0.49 -19.54
CA GLY A 23 0.50 -1.46 -18.54
C GLY A 23 1.30 -1.46 -17.24
N GLN A 24 2.29 -0.57 -17.09
CA GLN A 24 3.19 -0.60 -15.94
C GLN A 24 2.49 -0.05 -14.68
N HIS A 25 2.35 -0.89 -13.65
CA HIS A 25 1.80 -0.51 -12.36
C HIS A 25 2.67 0.58 -11.70
N ASN A 26 2.06 1.72 -11.38
CA ASN A 26 2.71 2.80 -10.64
C ASN A 26 2.15 2.84 -9.21
N PRO A 27 2.93 2.40 -8.22
CA PRO A 27 2.53 2.43 -6.81
C PRO A 27 2.92 3.77 -6.14
N TRP A 28 3.17 4.84 -6.89
CA TRP A 28 3.41 6.20 -6.37
C TRP A 28 4.54 6.34 -5.34
N TYR A 29 5.51 5.43 -5.34
CA TYR A 29 6.67 5.52 -4.44
C TYR A 29 7.61 6.68 -4.81
N LYS A 30 8.32 7.18 -3.81
CA LYS A 30 9.49 8.03 -4.03
C LYS A 30 10.57 7.28 -4.82
N PRO A 31 11.35 7.96 -5.69
CA PRO A 31 12.49 7.34 -6.36
C PRO A 31 13.43 6.63 -5.37
N GLY A 32 13.87 5.43 -5.73
CA GLY A 32 14.71 4.60 -4.87
C GLY A 32 13.94 3.80 -3.80
N HIS A 33 12.61 3.91 -3.75
CA HIS A 33 11.76 3.15 -2.83
C HIS A 33 10.95 2.11 -3.62
N THR A 34 10.91 0.86 -3.16
CA THR A 34 10.38 -0.25 -3.99
C THR A 34 9.52 -1.29 -3.25
N ILE A 35 9.63 -1.37 -1.93
CA ILE A 35 9.04 -2.47 -1.13
C ILE A 35 7.94 -1.94 -0.21
N ILE A 36 6.81 -2.64 -0.15
CA ILE A 36 5.81 -2.46 0.91
C ILE A 36 6.10 -3.47 2.03
N VAL A 37 6.08 -3.00 3.27
CA VAL A 37 6.14 -3.87 4.46
C VAL A 37 4.77 -3.98 5.11
N HIS A 38 4.39 -5.19 5.52
CA HIS A 38 3.16 -5.41 6.28
C HIS A 38 3.47 -5.39 7.78
N LEU A 39 3.09 -4.31 8.47
CA LEU A 39 3.23 -4.17 9.92
C LEU A 39 1.97 -4.71 10.62
N PHE A 40 1.91 -6.04 10.70
CA PHE A 40 0.72 -6.76 11.16
C PHE A 40 0.42 -6.55 12.64
N ASP A 41 -0.79 -6.07 12.94
CA ASP A 41 -1.35 -5.82 14.29
C ASP A 41 -0.62 -4.70 15.08
N TRP A 42 0.14 -3.82 14.41
CA TRP A 42 0.83 -2.69 15.03
C TRP A 42 -0.14 -1.53 15.34
N ALA A 43 0.20 -0.73 16.37
CA ALA A 43 -0.50 0.52 16.66
C ALA A 43 -0.07 1.63 15.68
N PHE A 44 -0.97 2.58 15.37
CA PHE A 44 -0.70 3.62 14.38
C PHE A 44 0.52 4.50 14.75
N ASN A 45 0.66 4.81 16.04
CA ASN A 45 1.81 5.59 16.54
C ASN A 45 3.14 4.83 16.38
N ASP A 46 3.13 3.51 16.46
CA ASP A 46 4.33 2.68 16.28
C ASP A 46 4.72 2.60 14.80
N VAL A 47 3.72 2.46 13.92
CA VAL A 47 3.91 2.51 12.47
C VAL A 47 4.53 3.85 12.06
N ALA A 48 4.01 4.96 12.56
CA ALA A 48 4.52 6.29 12.25
C ALA A 48 5.99 6.46 12.67
N ARG A 49 6.35 6.01 13.88
CA ARG A 49 7.74 6.03 14.37
C ARG A 49 8.66 5.16 13.53
N GLU A 50 8.26 3.93 13.25
CA GLU A 50 9.05 2.99 12.44
C GLU A 50 9.32 3.55 11.03
N CYS A 51 8.36 4.28 10.48
CA CYS A 51 8.51 4.93 9.19
C CYS A 51 9.52 6.07 9.18
N GLU A 52 9.54 6.89 10.23
CA GLU A 52 10.49 7.99 10.39
C GLU A 52 11.90 7.47 10.71
N ASP A 53 12.00 6.51 11.63
CA ASP A 53 13.26 6.07 12.20
C ASP A 53 13.99 5.05 11.31
N PHE A 54 13.24 4.21 10.58
CA PHE A 54 13.80 3.08 9.84
C PHE A 54 13.34 3.00 8.38
N LEU A 55 12.04 2.87 8.11
CA LEU A 55 11.57 2.47 6.77
C LEU A 55 11.82 3.54 5.71
N GLY A 56 11.56 4.82 6.03
CA GLY A 56 11.83 5.95 5.13
C GLY A 56 13.32 6.05 4.78
N PRO A 57 14.24 6.14 5.76
CA PRO A 57 15.68 6.17 5.50
C PRO A 57 16.23 4.97 4.73
N ASN A 58 15.61 3.79 4.86
CA ASN A 58 16.06 2.54 4.23
C ASN A 58 15.38 2.24 2.87
N GLY A 59 14.57 3.15 2.32
CA GLY A 59 14.04 3.03 0.96
C GLY A 59 12.84 2.07 0.81
N PHE A 60 12.03 1.93 1.86
CA PHE A 60 10.74 1.22 1.74
C PHE A 60 9.71 2.13 1.07
N GLY A 61 8.94 1.64 0.11
CA GLY A 61 7.95 2.42 -0.65
C GLY A 61 6.65 2.67 0.10
N GLY A 62 6.30 1.81 1.05
CA GLY A 62 5.07 1.97 1.80
C GLY A 62 4.86 0.96 2.92
N VAL A 63 3.75 1.12 3.61
CA VAL A 63 3.33 0.24 4.70
C VAL A 63 1.91 -0.26 4.46
N GLN A 64 1.72 -1.56 4.64
CA GLN A 64 0.41 -2.17 4.76
C GLN A 64 0.07 -2.30 6.25
N VAL A 65 -1.09 -1.76 6.64
CA VAL A 65 -1.62 -1.86 8.01
C VAL A 65 -2.77 -2.84 8.07
N SER A 66 -3.00 -3.42 9.24
CA SER A 66 -4.18 -4.24 9.53
C SER A 66 -5.48 -3.43 9.38
N PRO A 67 -6.65 -4.09 9.27
CA PRO A 67 -7.94 -3.40 9.15
C PRO A 67 -8.11 -2.33 10.24
N VAL A 68 -8.50 -1.13 9.79
CA VAL A 68 -8.58 0.09 10.62
C VAL A 68 -9.98 0.35 11.16
N GLN A 69 -10.98 -0.26 10.52
CA GLN A 69 -12.36 -0.15 10.91
C GLN A 69 -12.67 -0.91 12.22
N GLU A 70 -13.72 -0.47 12.90
CA GLU A 70 -14.30 -1.14 14.05
C GLU A 70 -14.68 -2.58 13.70
N HIS A 71 -14.35 -3.50 14.59
CA HIS A 71 -14.54 -4.94 14.40
C HIS A 71 -15.05 -5.61 15.67
N ALA A 72 -15.58 -6.82 15.52
CA ALA A 72 -16.11 -7.60 16.62
C ALA A 72 -15.02 -7.89 17.67
N ILE A 73 -15.38 -7.78 18.95
CA ILE A 73 -14.50 -8.16 20.05
C ILE A 73 -14.73 -9.64 20.37
N VAL A 74 -13.75 -10.48 20.05
CA VAL A 74 -13.83 -11.93 20.28
C VAL A 74 -13.06 -12.29 21.56
N PRO A 75 -13.59 -13.18 22.42
CA PRO A 75 -12.86 -13.64 23.61
C PRO A 75 -11.46 -14.17 23.26
N GLY A 76 -10.45 -13.78 24.04
CA GLY A 76 -9.06 -14.12 23.76
C GLY A 76 -8.36 -13.22 22.74
N ARG A 77 -9.07 -12.24 22.17
CA ARG A 77 -8.53 -11.20 21.28
C ARG A 77 -7.69 -11.75 20.09
N PRO A 78 -8.16 -12.80 19.39
CA PRO A 78 -7.40 -13.41 18.30
C PRO A 78 -7.24 -12.43 17.12
N TRP A 79 -6.18 -12.59 16.35
CA TRP A 79 -5.86 -11.70 15.22
C TRP A 79 -6.98 -11.59 14.17
N TYR A 80 -7.71 -12.69 13.95
CA TYR A 80 -8.75 -12.74 12.92
C TYR A 80 -10.01 -11.94 13.29
N GLU A 81 -10.14 -11.46 14.53
CA GLU A 81 -11.29 -10.65 14.93
C GLU A 81 -11.38 -9.36 14.09
N ARG A 82 -10.24 -8.83 13.63
CA ARG A 82 -10.15 -7.64 12.78
C ARG A 82 -10.84 -7.78 11.41
N TYR A 83 -11.12 -9.00 10.98
CA TYR A 83 -11.81 -9.28 9.70
C TYR A 83 -13.31 -9.51 9.87
N GLN A 84 -13.86 -9.17 11.02
CA GLN A 84 -15.29 -9.17 11.30
C GLN A 84 -15.77 -7.72 11.52
N PRO A 85 -15.86 -6.91 10.46
CA PRO A 85 -16.21 -5.50 10.59
C PRO A 85 -17.61 -5.32 11.20
N VAL A 86 -17.73 -4.35 12.10
CA VAL A 86 -18.99 -3.97 12.75
C VAL A 86 -19.52 -2.66 12.19
N SER A 87 -18.62 -1.70 11.97
CA SER A 87 -18.92 -0.42 11.36
C SER A 87 -17.71 0.06 10.53
N TYR A 88 -17.83 1.24 9.92
CA TYR A 88 -16.71 1.91 9.24
C TYR A 88 -16.02 2.95 10.13
N GLU A 89 -16.37 3.02 11.42
CA GLU A 89 -15.69 3.92 12.35
C GLU A 89 -14.23 3.50 12.50
N ILE A 90 -13.30 4.47 12.47
CA ILE A 90 -11.88 4.22 12.72
C ILE A 90 -11.67 4.25 14.22
N ASN A 91 -12.01 3.14 14.86
CA ASN A 91 -11.80 2.93 16.28
C ASN A 91 -11.52 1.45 16.52
N CYS A 92 -10.25 1.10 16.57
CA CYS A 92 -9.81 -0.29 16.58
C CYS A 92 -8.66 -0.49 17.58
N ARG A 93 -8.20 -1.74 17.72
CA ARG A 93 -7.07 -2.06 18.61
C ARG A 93 -5.78 -1.28 18.27
N SER A 94 -5.61 -0.87 17.01
CA SER A 94 -4.43 -0.08 16.59
C SER A 94 -4.49 1.40 16.98
N GLY A 95 -5.68 1.93 17.29
CA GLY A 95 -5.88 3.34 17.61
C GLY A 95 -7.21 3.90 17.10
N ASN A 96 -7.41 5.19 17.30
CA ASN A 96 -8.58 5.95 16.86
C ASN A 96 -8.34 6.71 15.54
N GLU A 97 -9.35 7.46 15.10
CA GLU A 97 -9.30 8.24 13.86
C GLU A 97 -8.22 9.34 13.90
N GLU A 98 -8.05 10.03 15.04
CA GLU A 98 -7.02 11.06 15.20
C GLU A 98 -5.61 10.48 15.06
N GLU A 99 -5.32 9.35 15.71
CA GLU A 99 -4.03 8.66 15.62
C GLU A 99 -3.77 8.12 14.21
N PHE A 100 -4.80 7.59 13.56
CA PHE A 100 -4.70 7.14 12.17
C PHE A 100 -4.37 8.29 11.23
N LYS A 101 -5.06 9.43 11.39
CA LYS A 101 -4.81 10.64 10.62
C LYS A 101 -3.40 11.17 10.84
N GLU A 102 -2.95 11.24 12.10
CA GLU A 102 -1.59 11.69 12.43
C GLU A 102 -0.52 10.79 11.77
N MET A 103 -0.71 9.46 11.84
CA MET A 103 0.15 8.50 11.17
C MET A 103 0.21 8.78 9.66
N VAL A 104 -0.94 8.91 8.99
CA VAL A 104 -1.00 9.19 7.55
C VAL A 104 -0.33 10.52 7.19
N GLU A 105 -0.56 11.58 7.96
CA GLU A 105 0.07 12.88 7.73
C GLU A 105 1.60 12.82 7.84
N ARG A 106 2.13 12.02 8.78
CA ARG A 106 3.57 11.80 8.94
C ARG A 106 4.14 10.97 7.78
N LEU A 107 3.44 9.92 7.35
CA LEU A 107 3.82 9.08 6.21
C LEU A 107 3.89 9.86 4.90
N ILE A 108 2.90 10.72 4.64
CA ILE A 108 2.87 11.55 3.43
C ILE A 108 4.08 12.49 3.36
N LYS A 109 4.54 13.03 4.50
CA LYS A 109 5.77 13.85 4.56
C LYS A 109 7.02 13.04 4.17
N LEU A 110 7.03 11.75 4.45
CA LEU A 110 8.11 10.83 4.09
C LEU A 110 7.97 10.28 2.66
N VAL A 111 6.88 10.61 1.96
CA VAL A 111 6.53 10.09 0.63
C VAL A 111 6.37 8.57 0.64
N LEU A 112 5.81 8.05 1.74
CA LEU A 112 5.44 6.65 1.88
C LEU A 112 3.97 6.48 1.53
N GLU A 113 3.68 5.48 0.69
CA GLU A 113 2.30 5.07 0.43
C GLU A 113 1.80 4.19 1.59
N TYR A 114 0.52 4.29 1.96
CA TYR A 114 -0.09 3.37 2.91
C TYR A 114 -1.18 2.56 2.24
N MET A 115 -1.25 1.28 2.57
CA MET A 115 -2.25 0.37 2.07
C MET A 115 -3.10 -0.15 3.22
N LEU A 116 -4.41 0.09 3.13
CA LEU A 116 -5.37 -0.52 4.03
C LEU A 116 -5.61 -1.96 3.60
N MET A 117 -5.47 -2.90 4.53
CA MET A 117 -5.90 -4.26 4.29
C MET A 117 -7.44 -4.32 4.30
N LEU A 118 -8.04 -4.16 3.12
CA LEU A 118 -9.43 -4.51 2.87
C LEU A 118 -9.45 -6.01 2.51
N LEU A 119 -9.84 -6.89 3.45
CA LEU A 119 -10.24 -8.25 3.09
C LEU A 119 -11.69 -8.27 2.60
#